data_AF-A0A9J7MUS8-F1
#
_entry.id   AF-A0A9J7MUS8-F1
#
_cell.length_a   1.000
_cell.length_b   1.000
_cell.length_c   1.000
_cell.angle_alpha   90.00
_cell.angle_beta   90.00
_cell.angle_gamma   90.00
#
_symmetry.space_group_name_H-M   'P 1'
#
loop_
_entity.id
_entity.type
_entity.pdbx_description
1 polymer ?
#
loop_
_entity_poly.entity_id
_entity_poly.type
_entity_poly.pdbx_seq_one_letter_code
_entity_poly.pdbx_strand_id
1 'polypeptide(L)'
;MVFLCKQDDEDVWEDLRTGRFEEDGSLDVRARKVAGRLLSLRLRTYATTIEEDEVRLKEVMSPCGRLAVCCGMERKRLLENGLKMLQHSSKVAIARGVLRKLFSDR
;
A
#
# COMPACT_ATOMS: atom_id res chain seq x y z
N MET A 1 -13.44 -19.31 6.46
CA MET A 1 -12.42 -19.87 5.54
C MET A 1 -11.09 -19.25 5.95
N VAL A 2 -10.29 -19.97 6.74
CA VAL A 2 -9.01 -19.49 7.26
C VAL A 2 -7.95 -19.88 6.24
N PHE A 3 -7.31 -18.89 5.60
CA PHE A 3 -6.18 -19.14 4.71
C PHE A 3 -4.96 -19.48 5.57
N LEU A 4 -4.73 -20.77 5.78
CA LEU A 4 -3.46 -21.30 6.28
C LEU A 4 -2.47 -21.29 5.11
N CYS A 5 -1.68 -20.22 5.02
CA CYS A 5 -0.53 -20.15 4.14
C CYS A 5 0.52 -21.12 4.70
N LYS A 6 0.84 -22.17 3.94
CA LYS A 6 1.74 -23.25 4.36
C LYS A 6 3.19 -22.82 4.15
N GLN A 7 3.97 -22.85 5.24
CA GLN A 7 5.37 -23.25 5.43
C GLN A 7 6.50 -22.79 4.48
N ASP A 8 6.24 -22.29 3.27
CA ASP A 8 7.26 -21.63 2.43
C ASP A 8 7.49 -20.16 2.84
N ASP A 9 6.74 -19.68 3.85
CA ASP A 9 6.86 -18.35 4.44
C ASP A 9 7.93 -18.28 5.56
N GLU A 10 8.43 -19.40 6.10
CA GLU A 10 9.40 -19.33 7.21
C GLU A 10 10.73 -18.70 6.80
N ASP A 11 11.22 -18.95 5.57
CA ASP A 11 12.43 -18.29 5.06
C ASP A 11 12.24 -16.77 4.92
N VAL A 12 11.04 -16.32 4.51
CA VAL A 12 10.72 -14.88 4.43
C VAL A 12 10.72 -14.26 5.82
N TRP A 13 10.23 -14.98 6.83
CA TRP A 13 10.22 -14.52 8.22
C TRP A 13 11.60 -14.61 8.90
N GLU A 14 12.45 -15.58 8.55
CA GLU A 14 13.84 -15.69 9.02
C GLU A 14 14.74 -14.62 8.43
N ASP A 15 14.61 -14.34 7.13
CA ASP A 15 15.29 -13.23 6.49
C ASP A 15 14.90 -11.91 7.18
N LEU A 16 13.59 -11.70 7.44
CA LEU A 16 13.08 -10.57 8.22
C LEU A 16 13.66 -10.47 9.64
N ARG A 17 14.03 -11.61 10.26
CA ARG A 17 14.54 -11.69 11.65
C ARG A 17 16.05 -11.51 11.77
N THR A 18 16.82 -11.93 10.76
CA THR A 18 18.30 -11.97 10.80
C THR A 18 18.97 -10.74 10.19
N GLY A 19 18.23 -9.93 9.42
CA GLY A 19 18.69 -8.61 8.97
C GLY A 19 19.79 -8.64 7.91
N ARG A 20 20.06 -9.77 7.25
CA ARG A 20 21.00 -9.84 6.13
C ARG A 20 20.30 -9.48 4.82
N PHE A 21 20.31 -8.20 4.48
CA PHE A 21 19.76 -7.68 3.23
C PHE A 21 20.76 -6.74 2.58
N GLU A 22 21.62 -7.27 1.71
CA GLU A 22 22.53 -6.41 0.96
C GLU A 22 21.84 -5.77 -0.25
N GLU A 23 22.01 -4.45 -0.34
CA GLU A 23 21.86 -3.54 -1.50
C GLU A 23 20.53 -3.59 -2.28
N ASP A 24 19.57 -2.73 -1.90
CA ASP A 24 18.25 -2.49 -2.53
C ASP A 24 17.68 -3.73 -3.27
N GLY A 25 17.60 -4.82 -2.52
CA GLY A 25 17.34 -6.16 -3.05
C GLY A 25 15.93 -6.32 -3.62
N SER A 26 15.78 -7.34 -4.48
CA SER A 26 14.51 -7.78 -5.10
C SER A 26 13.34 -7.97 -4.11
N LEU A 27 13.64 -8.13 -2.82
CA LEU A 27 12.70 -8.20 -1.70
C LEU A 27 11.93 -6.90 -1.45
N ASP A 28 12.56 -5.72 -1.57
CA ASP A 28 11.87 -4.43 -1.35
C ASP A 28 10.84 -4.16 -2.47
N VAL A 29 11.20 -4.48 -3.71
CA VAL A 29 10.27 -4.41 -4.86
C VAL A 29 9.10 -5.39 -4.67
N ARG A 30 9.35 -6.59 -4.15
CA ARG A 30 8.32 -7.60 -3.89
C ARG A 30 7.40 -7.18 -2.74
N ALA A 31 7.95 -6.72 -1.63
CA ALA A 31 7.21 -6.22 -0.47
C ALA A 31 6.31 -5.04 -0.88
N ARG A 32 6.82 -4.07 -1.65
CA ARG A 32 6.03 -2.95 -2.17
C ARG A 32 4.90 -3.40 -3.10
N LYS A 33 5.13 -4.39 -3.96
CA LYS A 33 4.08 -4.97 -4.83
C LYS A 33 2.99 -5.68 -4.02
N VAL A 34 3.36 -6.45 -3.00
CA VAL A 34 2.42 -7.13 -2.11
C VAL A 34 1.61 -6.12 -1.31
N ALA A 35 2.27 -5.13 -0.68
CA ALA A 35 1.61 -4.05 0.04
C ALA A 35 0.64 -3.28 -0.88
N GLY A 36 1.06 -2.96 -2.11
CA GLY A 36 0.21 -2.32 -3.10
C GLY A 36 -1.04 -3.15 -3.42
N ARG A 37 -0.88 -4.45 -3.68
CA ARG A 37 -2.01 -5.36 -3.93
C ARG A 37 -2.97 -5.43 -2.75
N LEU A 38 -2.46 -5.53 -1.52
CA LEU A 38 -3.27 -5.58 -0.30
C LEU A 38 -4.08 -4.29 -0.10
N LEU A 39 -3.46 -3.11 -0.27
CA LEU A 39 -4.15 -1.83 -0.16
C LEU A 39 -5.23 -1.67 -1.24
N SER A 40 -4.94 -2.04 -2.49
CA SER A 40 -5.93 -2.02 -3.58
C SER A 40 -7.08 -2.99 -3.33
N LEU A 41 -6.80 -4.20 -2.83
CA LEU A 41 -7.83 -5.17 -2.47
C LEU A 41 -8.70 -4.63 -1.33
N ARG A 42 -8.09 -4.01 -0.32
CA ARG A 42 -8.81 -3.41 0.80
C ARG A 42 -9.73 -2.28 0.34
N LEU A 43 -9.29 -1.42 -0.57
CA LEU A 43 -10.14 -0.36 -1.15
C LEU A 43 -11.38 -0.93 -1.85
N ARG A 44 -11.24 -2.05 -2.58
CA ARG A 44 -12.37 -2.72 -3.24
C ARG A 44 -13.39 -3.35 -2.29
N THR A 45 -13.06 -3.50 -1.00
CA THR A 45 -14.03 -4.00 0.00
C THR A 45 -15.01 -2.94 0.48
N TYR A 46 -14.79 -1.65 0.17
CA TYR A 46 -15.74 -0.60 0.48
C TYR A 46 -16.92 -0.63 -0.49
N ALA A 47 -18.13 -0.48 0.05
CA ALA A 47 -19.35 -0.46 -0.75
C ALA A 47 -19.53 0.84 -1.54
N THR A 48 -18.84 1.92 -1.14
CA THR A 48 -18.92 3.24 -1.77
C THR A 48 -17.55 3.78 -2.13
N THR A 49 -17.47 4.64 -3.16
CA THR A 49 -16.27 5.43 -3.49
C THR A 49 -16.18 6.70 -2.65
N ILE A 50 -15.04 7.41 -2.69
CA ILE A 50 -14.89 8.68 -1.96
C ILE A 50 -15.86 9.73 -2.53
N GLU A 51 -16.02 9.76 -3.85
CA GLU A 51 -16.92 10.67 -4.56
C GLU A 51 -18.39 10.41 -4.19
N GLU A 52 -18.79 9.15 -4.10
CA GLU A 52 -20.13 8.76 -3.64
C GLU A 52 -20.38 9.19 -2.19
N ASP A 53 -19.37 9.06 -1.32
CA ASP A 53 -19.49 9.53 0.06
C ASP A 53 -19.52 11.07 0.15
N GLU A 54 -18.83 11.80 -0.72
CA GLU A 54 -18.89 13.27 -0.80
C GLU A 54 -20.29 13.76 -1.19
N VAL A 55 -20.96 13.04 -2.10
CA VAL A 55 -22.37 13.31 -2.42
C VAL A 55 -23.25 12.98 -1.22
N ARG A 56 -23.09 11.78 -0.65
CA ARG A 56 -23.88 11.30 0.49
C ARG A 56 -23.78 12.22 1.71
N LEU A 57 -22.61 12.83 1.95
CA LEU A 57 -22.40 13.75 3.07
C LEU A 57 -23.30 14.99 3.00
N LYS A 58 -23.76 15.39 1.81
CA LYS A 58 -24.69 16.52 1.61
C LYS A 58 -26.14 16.16 1.99
N GLU A 59 -26.48 14.88 1.92
CA GLU A 59 -27.83 14.36 2.15
C GLU A 59 -28.05 13.91 3.59
N VAL A 60 -26.98 13.52 4.29
CA VAL A 60 -27.08 13.01 5.66
C VAL A 60 -27.21 14.16 6.66
N MET A 61 -28.40 14.25 7.27
CA MET A 61 -28.72 15.30 8.25
C MET A 61 -28.30 14.95 9.69
N SER A 62 -28.20 13.67 10.03
CA SER A 62 -27.89 13.27 11.41
C SER A 62 -26.40 13.45 11.73
N PRO A 63 -26.02 14.00 12.91
CA PRO A 63 -24.61 14.17 13.29
C PRO A 63 -23.83 12.86 13.27
N CYS A 64 -24.41 11.77 13.80
CA CYS A 64 -23.78 10.45 13.79
C CYS A 64 -23.63 9.88 12.39
N GLY A 65 -24.61 10.11 11.50
CA GLY A 65 -24.53 9.69 10.11
C GLY A 65 -23.41 10.43 9.37
N ARG A 66 -23.29 11.74 9.57
CA ARG A 66 -22.21 12.55 8.98
C ARG A 66 -20.83 12.07 9.44
N LEU A 67 -20.67 11.79 10.74
CA LEU A 67 -19.43 11.22 11.28
C LEU A 67 -19.09 9.87 10.63
N ALA A 68 -20.07 8.98 10.47
CA ALA A 68 -19.85 7.68 9.84
C ALA A 68 -19.37 7.81 8.38
N VAL A 69 -19.97 8.70 7.60
CA VAL A 69 -19.56 8.98 6.22
C VAL A 69 -18.15 9.57 6.18
N CYS A 70 -17.86 10.59 6.99
CA CYS A 70 -16.51 11.18 7.06
C CYS A 70 -15.45 10.16 7.46
N CYS A 71 -15.71 9.31 8.45
CA CYS A 71 -14.77 8.24 8.84
C CYS A 71 -14.54 7.24 7.70
N GLY A 72 -15.57 6.90 6.93
CA GLY A 72 -15.45 6.05 5.75
C GLY A 72 -14.55 6.67 4.67
N MET A 73 -14.76 7.95 4.37
CA MET A 73 -13.94 8.71 3.44
C MET A 73 -12.47 8.76 3.85
N GLU A 74 -12.18 9.13 5.10
CA GLU A 74 -10.81 9.26 5.58
C GLU A 74 -10.05 7.92 5.54
N ARG A 75 -10.72 6.81 5.86
CA ARG A 75 -10.13 5.48 5.71
C ARG A 75 -9.79 5.15 4.26
N LYS A 76 -10.65 5.52 3.29
CA LYS A 76 -10.35 5.35 1.86
C LYS A 76 -9.19 6.24 1.40
N ARG A 77 -9.18 7.51 1.81
CA ARG A 77 -8.09 8.46 1.51
C ARG A 77 -6.74 7.97 2.02
N LEU A 78 -6.69 7.41 3.23
CA LEU A 78 -5.48 6.81 3.79
C LEU A 78 -4.95 5.65 2.93
N LEU A 79 -5.82 4.78 2.43
CA LEU A 79 -5.43 3.66 1.58
C LEU A 79 -4.93 4.15 0.20
N GLU A 80 -5.60 5.14 -0.41
CA GLU A 80 -5.14 5.75 -1.66
C GLU A 80 -3.80 6.47 -1.51
N ASN A 81 -3.60 7.18 -0.40
CA ASN A 81 -2.33 7.83 -0.10
C ASN A 81 -1.21 6.80 0.10
N GLY A 82 -1.48 5.68 0.80
CA GLY A 82 -0.55 4.57 0.90
C GLY A 82 -0.15 4.00 -0.46
N LEU A 83 -1.11 3.83 -1.39
CA LEU A 83 -0.82 3.41 -2.77
C LEU A 83 0.06 4.41 -3.52
N LYS A 84 -0.25 5.71 -3.42
CA LYS A 84 0.56 6.78 -4.04
C LYS A 84 1.99 6.75 -3.49
N MET A 85 2.17 6.58 -2.19
CA MET A 85 3.51 6.49 -1.56
C MET A 85 4.32 5.30 -2.05
N LEU A 86 3.69 4.12 -2.20
CA LEU A 86 4.35 2.93 -2.76
C LEU A 86 4.74 3.11 -4.23
N GLN A 87 3.95 3.84 -5.01
CA GLN A 87 4.28 4.15 -6.41
C GLN A 87 5.42 5.19 -6.51
N HIS A 88 5.40 6.22 -5.67
CA HIS A 88 6.44 7.26 -5.66
C HIS A 88 7.80 6.73 -5.19
N SER A 89 7.83 5.91 -4.13
CA SER A 89 9.06 5.26 -3.66
C SER A 89 9.68 4.37 -4.75
N SER A 90 8.86 3.70 -5.57
CA SER A 90 9.35 2.93 -6.71
C SER A 90 10.02 3.77 -7.79
N LYS A 91 9.47 4.95 -8.10
CA LYS A 91 10.07 5.85 -9.11
C LYS A 91 11.44 6.36 -8.65
N VAL A 92 11.58 6.69 -7.36
CA VAL A 92 12.84 7.16 -6.78
C VAL A 92 13.89 6.06 -6.75
N ALA A 93 13.52 4.83 -6.38
CA ALA A 93 14.44 3.67 -6.39
C ALA A 93 14.94 3.36 -7.81
N ILE A 94 14.04 3.36 -8.80
CA ILE A 94 14.40 3.14 -10.21
C ILE A 94 15.34 4.25 -10.70
N ALA A 95 15.03 5.52 -10.43
CA ALA A 95 15.86 6.65 -10.82
C ALA A 95 17.27 6.56 -10.20
N ARG A 96 17.38 6.21 -8.91
CA ARG A 96 18.68 5.99 -8.25
C ARG A 96 19.47 4.84 -8.86
N GLY A 97 18.80 3.73 -9.20
CA GLY A 97 19.43 2.58 -9.86
C GLY A 97 19.97 2.92 -11.25
N VAL A 98 19.21 3.69 -12.05
CA VAL A 98 19.65 4.18 -13.37
C VAL A 98 20.83 5.12 -13.24
N LEU A 99 20.79 6.09 -12.32
CA LEU A 99 21.91 7.00 -12.07
C LEU A 99 23.17 6.25 -11.66
N ARG A 100 23.08 5.28 -10.73
CA ARG A 100 24.24 4.46 -10.34
C ARG A 100 24.85 3.73 -11.54
N LYS A 101 24.05 3.11 -12.41
CA LYS A 101 24.56 2.44 -13.62
C LYS A 101 25.24 3.41 -14.59
N LEU A 102 24.69 4.60 -14.77
CA LEU A 102 25.26 5.61 -15.66
C LEU A 102 26.60 6.19 -15.16
N PHE A 103 26.84 6.16 -13.84
CA PHE A 103 28.02 6.75 -13.21
C PHE A 103 28.99 5.72 -12.60
N SER A 104 28.71 4.42 -12.67
CA SER A 104 29.57 3.35 -12.15
C SER A 104 30.58 2.81 -13.18
N ASP A 105 30.41 3.10 -14.47
CA ASP A 105 31.35 2.73 -15.55
C ASP A 105 32.37 3.85 -15.85
N ARG A 106 32.72 4.69 -14.86
CA ARG A 106 33.82 5.67 -14.93
C ARG A 106 34.84 5.46 -13.83
#